data_AF-A0A971BQ59-F1
#
_entry.id   AF-A0A971BQ59-F1
#
_cell.length_a   1.000
_cell.length_b   1.000
_cell.length_c   1.000
_cell.angle_alpha   90.00
_cell.angle_beta   90.00
_cell.angle_gamma   90.00
#
_symmetry.space_group_name_H-M   'P 1'
#
loop_
_entity.id
_entity.type
_entity.pdbx_description
1 polymer ?
#
loop_
_entity_poly.entity_id
_entity_poly.type
_entity_poly.pdbx_seq_one_letter_code
_entity_poly.pdbx_strand_id
1 'polypeptide(L)'
;MPVTVRDLVEQAGLGLRFHPAAGGAGTPAVEAEIAWAHASDLLDPTPWLQAGQLLLTDGSHLRAGEFDEAAAAAYAGRLRRTGIVALGF
;
A
#
# COMPACT_ATOMS: atom_id res chain seq x y z
N MET A 1 17.76 12.77 -2.81
CA MET A 1 16.45 12.69 -3.49
C MET A 1 15.60 11.69 -2.73
N PRO A 2 14.33 12.01 -2.43
CA PRO A 2 13.41 11.05 -1.84
C PRO A 2 13.12 9.91 -2.83
N VAL A 3 12.92 8.70 -2.32
CA VAL A 3 12.52 7.54 -3.13
C VAL A 3 11.02 7.63 -3.36
N THR A 4 10.58 7.46 -4.59
CA THR A 4 9.16 7.44 -4.98
C THR A 4 8.65 6.02 -5.21
N VAL A 5 7.34 5.86 -5.32
CA VAL A 5 6.74 4.58 -5.74
C VAL A 5 7.22 4.18 -7.15
N ARG A 6 7.42 5.14 -8.05
CA ARG A 6 8.00 4.91 -9.38
C ARG A 6 9.38 4.29 -9.27
N ASP A 7 10.25 4.85 -8.44
CA ASP A 7 11.63 4.35 -8.27
C ASP A 7 11.65 2.88 -7.84
N LEU A 8 10.73 2.47 -6.95
CA LEU A 8 10.60 1.07 -6.56
C LEU A 8 10.14 0.17 -7.71
N VAL A 9 9.14 0.60 -8.47
CA VAL A 9 8.58 -0.18 -9.59
C VAL A 9 9.60 -0.30 -10.74
N GLU A 10 10.40 0.74 -10.99
CA GLU A 10 11.44 0.75 -12.02
C GLU A 10 12.70 -0.04 -11.60
N GLN A 11 12.87 -0.36 -10.31
CA GLN A 11 13.98 -1.19 -9.83
C GLN A 11 13.76 -2.68 -10.20
N ALA A 12 14.27 -3.07 -11.37
CA ALA A 12 14.11 -4.41 -11.94
C ALA A 12 14.44 -5.57 -10.98
N GLY A 13 15.41 -5.38 -10.07
CA GLY A 13 15.78 -6.39 -9.07
C GLY A 13 14.68 -6.73 -8.04
N LEU A 14 13.64 -5.91 -7.91
CA LEU A 14 12.52 -6.15 -7.01
C LEU A 14 11.36 -6.91 -7.66
N GLY A 15 11.30 -6.99 -9.00
CA GLY A 15 10.24 -7.70 -9.70
C GLY A 15 8.82 -7.15 -9.48
N LEU A 16 8.68 -5.88 -9.09
CA LEU A 16 7.41 -5.26 -8.74
C LEU A 16 6.55 -4.94 -9.97
N ARG A 17 5.23 -4.89 -9.77
CA ARG A 17 4.27 -4.37 -10.75
C ARG A 17 3.34 -3.38 -10.07
N PHE A 18 3.09 -2.26 -10.73
CA PHE A 18 2.15 -1.28 -10.24
C PHE A 18 0.72 -1.66 -10.60
N HIS A 19 -0.17 -1.68 -9.62
CA HIS A 19 -1.60 -1.87 -9.80
C HIS A 19 -2.35 -0.56 -9.52
N PRO A 20 -2.87 0.13 -10.55
CA PRO A 20 -3.61 1.36 -10.36
C PRO A 20 -4.96 1.08 -9.67
N ALA A 21 -5.39 1.97 -8.79
CA ALA A 21 -6.71 1.87 -8.15
C ALA A 21 -7.83 1.96 -9.21
N ALA A 22 -8.86 1.14 -9.05
CA ALA A 22 -10.05 1.21 -9.90
C ALA A 22 -10.69 2.61 -9.80
N GLY A 23 -10.80 3.30 -10.94
CA GLY A 23 -11.43 4.62 -11.04
C GLY A 23 -10.50 5.85 -10.92
N GLY A 24 -9.19 5.66 -10.78
CA GLY A 24 -8.23 6.76 -10.73
C GLY A 24 -7.11 6.61 -11.75
N ALA A 25 -7.28 7.17 -12.95
CA ALA A 25 -6.15 7.45 -13.83
C ALA A 25 -5.34 8.58 -13.19
N GLY A 26 -4.15 8.27 -12.66
CA GLY A 26 -3.34 9.30 -12.04
C GLY A 26 -1.88 8.92 -11.86
N THR A 27 -1.05 9.37 -12.82
CA THR A 27 0.37 9.66 -12.66
C THR A 27 0.77 10.19 -11.25
N PRO A 28 -0.02 11.03 -10.54
CA PRO A 28 0.31 11.45 -9.17
C PRO A 28 0.55 10.35 -8.13
N ALA A 29 -0.01 9.14 -8.28
CA ALA A 29 0.16 8.10 -7.26
C ALA A 29 1.56 7.45 -7.27
N VAL A 30 2.18 7.31 -8.45
CA VAL A 30 3.52 6.73 -8.56
C VAL A 30 4.63 7.72 -8.21
N GLU A 31 4.35 9.03 -8.30
CA GLU A 31 5.30 10.08 -7.87
C GLU A 31 5.29 10.31 -6.35
N ALA A 32 4.44 9.59 -5.60
CA ALA A 32 4.39 9.74 -4.15
C ALA A 32 5.73 9.35 -3.51
N GLU A 33 6.27 10.23 -2.68
CA GLU A 33 7.48 9.99 -1.90
C GLU A 33 7.23 8.96 -0.79
N ILE A 34 8.18 8.06 -0.61
CA ILE A 34 8.17 7.02 0.40
C ILE A 34 9.18 7.41 1.49
N ALA A 35 8.65 7.76 2.66
CA ALA A 35 9.46 8.08 3.82
C ALA A 35 10.03 6.82 4.50
N TRP A 36 9.25 5.73 4.52
CA TRP A 36 9.61 4.47 5.18
C TRP A 36 8.74 3.30 4.68
N ALA A 37 9.27 2.08 4.73
CA ALA A 37 8.51 0.86 4.46
C ALA A 37 8.25 0.09 5.78
N HIS A 38 6.99 -0.20 6.08
CA HIS A 38 6.59 -0.97 7.25
C HIS A 38 6.03 -2.32 6.81
N ALA A 39 6.37 -3.42 7.49
CA ALA A 39 5.80 -4.74 7.22
C ALA A 39 4.84 -5.12 8.35
N SER A 40 3.60 -5.46 8.02
CA SER A 40 2.61 -5.87 9.01
C SER A 40 1.47 -6.65 8.36
N ASP A 41 0.99 -7.66 9.09
CA ASP A 41 -0.14 -8.50 8.73
C ASP A 41 -1.29 -8.41 9.76
N LEU A 42 -1.30 -7.32 10.54
CA LEU A 42 -2.39 -7.03 11.47
C LEU A 42 -3.64 -6.61 10.72
N LEU A 43 -4.81 -7.00 11.24
CA LEU A 43 -6.10 -6.56 10.70
C LEU A 43 -6.30 -5.04 10.77
N ASP A 44 -5.63 -4.38 11.71
CA ASP A 44 -5.54 -2.93 11.75
C ASP A 44 -4.13 -2.48 12.16
N PRO A 45 -3.24 -2.23 11.19
CA PRO A 45 -1.88 -1.78 11.47
C PRO A 45 -1.82 -0.25 11.71
N THR A 46 -2.91 0.49 11.46
CA THR A 46 -2.90 1.96 11.45
C THR A 46 -2.48 2.65 12.74
N PRO A 47 -2.63 2.07 13.96
CA PRO A 47 -2.10 2.69 15.18
C PRO A 47 -0.58 2.88 15.21
N TRP A 48 0.17 2.13 14.38
CA TRP A 48 1.63 2.19 14.32
C TRP A 48 2.16 2.82 13.02
N LEU A 49 1.25 3.29 12.16
CA LEU A 49 1.59 3.84 10.86
C LEU A 49 1.49 5.37 10.84
N GLN A 50 2.23 5.97 9.92
CA GLN A 50 2.27 7.41 9.68
C GLN A 50 2.11 7.70 8.18
N ALA A 51 1.71 8.93 7.86
CA ALA A 51 1.58 9.37 6.47
C ALA A 51 2.93 9.29 5.73
N GLY A 52 2.89 9.00 4.42
CA GLY A 52 4.09 8.88 3.58
C GLY A 52 4.76 7.50 3.62
N GLN A 53 4.18 6.54 4.34
CA GLN A 53 4.73 5.18 4.44
C GLN A 53 4.17 4.23 3.37
N LEU A 54 5.00 3.26 2.96
CA LEU A 54 4.63 2.07 2.21
C LEU A 54 4.35 0.93 3.20
N LEU A 55 3.22 0.25 3.08
CA LEU A 55 2.92 -0.96 3.84
C LEU A 55 3.22 -2.20 3.00
N LEU A 56 3.91 -3.18 3.59
CA LEU A 56 4.15 -4.51 3.03
C LEU A 56 3.40 -5.57 3.85
N THR A 57 2.80 -6.54 3.17
CA THR A 57 2.05 -7.64 3.79
C THR A 57 2.27 -8.93 3.01
N ASP A 58 2.18 -10.08 3.67
CA ASP A 58 2.13 -11.39 3.01
C ASP A 58 0.71 -11.78 2.55
N GLY A 59 -0.29 -10.95 2.89
CA GLY A 59 -1.69 -11.13 2.52
C GLY A 59 -2.41 -12.27 3.27
N SER A 60 -1.77 -12.92 4.25
CA SER A 60 -2.34 -14.04 4.99
C SER A 60 -3.63 -13.68 5.74
N HIS A 61 -3.77 -12.42 6.14
CA HIS A 61 -4.95 -11.87 6.81
C HIS A 61 -6.03 -11.34 5.84
N LEU A 62 -5.78 -11.37 4.52
CA LEU A 62 -6.66 -10.86 3.47
C LEU A 62 -7.33 -11.99 2.65
N ARG A 63 -7.40 -13.20 3.21
CA ARG A 63 -7.85 -14.39 2.48
C ARG A 63 -9.34 -14.34 2.13
N ALA A 64 -9.64 -14.65 0.87
CA ALA A 64 -11.01 -14.73 0.38
C ALA A 64 -11.85 -15.73 1.20
N GLY A 65 -13.05 -15.31 1.60
CA GLY A 65 -13.98 -16.08 2.44
C GLY A 65 -13.95 -15.71 3.93
N GLU A 66 -12.82 -15.22 4.43
CA GLU A 66 -12.67 -14.65 5.78
C GLU A 66 -12.61 -13.12 5.74
N PHE A 67 -12.15 -12.58 4.61
CA PHE A 67 -12.03 -11.16 4.33
C PHE A 67 -12.89 -10.80 3.13
N ASP A 68 -14.10 -10.28 3.41
CA ASP A 68 -15.06 -9.89 2.38
C ASP A 68 -14.76 -8.51 1.77
N GLU A 69 -15.54 -8.12 0.76
CA GLU A 69 -15.36 -6.85 0.06
C GLU A 69 -15.52 -5.63 0.99
N ALA A 70 -16.43 -5.71 1.97
CA ALA A 70 -16.65 -4.64 2.94
C ALA A 70 -15.45 -4.49 3.89
N ALA A 71 -14.89 -5.61 4.35
CA ALA A 71 -13.68 -5.63 5.16
C ALA A 71 -12.47 -5.06 4.38
N ALA A 72 -12.34 -5.42 3.09
CA ALA A 72 -11.30 -4.89 2.22
C ALA A 72 -11.43 -3.39 1.99
N ALA A 73 -12.64 -2.90 1.70
CA ALA A 73 -12.90 -1.48 1.57
C ALA A 73 -12.60 -0.72 2.88
N ALA A 74 -12.98 -1.28 4.03
CA ALA A 74 -12.71 -0.69 5.33
C ALA A 74 -11.21 -0.63 5.65
N TYR A 75 -10.47 -1.69 5.35
CA TYR A 75 -9.01 -1.77 5.51
C TYR A 75 -8.28 -0.77 4.62
N ALA A 76 -8.54 -0.79 3.31
CA ALA A 76 -7.98 0.18 2.37
C ALA A 76 -8.37 1.62 2.75
N GLY A 77 -9.59 1.83 3.22
CA GLY A 77 -10.07 3.12 3.72
C GLY A 77 -9.29 3.62 4.94
N ARG A 78 -8.95 2.74 5.90
CA ARG A 78 -8.09 3.09 7.05
C ARG A 78 -6.70 3.50 6.58
N LEU A 79 -6.06 2.70 5.73
CA LEU A 79 -4.73 3.01 5.19
C LEU A 79 -4.70 4.36 4.47
N ARG A 80 -5.69 4.63 3.61
CA ARG A 80 -5.81 5.91 2.90
C ARG A 80 -5.98 7.09 3.85
N ARG A 81 -6.78 6.95 4.92
CA ARG A 81 -6.96 8.01 5.93
C ARG A 81 -5.70 8.29 6.73
N THR A 82 -4.90 7.26 7.01
CA THR A 82 -3.59 7.41 7.66
C THR A 82 -2.55 8.07 6.74
N GLY A 83 -2.78 8.10 5.42
CA GLY A 83 -1.87 8.68 4.44
C GLY A 83 -0.82 7.70 3.94
N ILE A 84 -1.11 6.40 3.96
CA ILE A 84 -0.28 5.37 3.34
C ILE A 84 -0.26 5.61 1.83
N VAL A 85 0.95 5.65 1.27
CA VAL A 85 1.16 6.00 -0.15
C VAL A 85 1.10 4.77 -1.06
N ALA A 86 1.39 3.59 -0.53
CA ALA A 86 1.34 2.33 -1.28
C ALA A 86 1.14 1.12 -0.35
N LEU A 87 0.60 0.04 -0.91
CA LEU A 87 0.50 -1.30 -0.31
C LEU A 87 1.16 -2.29 -1.27
N GLY A 88 2.09 -3.11 -0.76
CA GLY A 88 2.79 -4.14 -1.52
C GLY A 88 2.66 -5.52 -0.88
N PHE A 89 2.69 -6.56 -1.71
CA PHE A 89 2.60 -7.98 -1.35
C PHE A 89 3.24 -8.86 -2.43
#